data_AF-A0A7C5LWE7-F1
#
_entry.id   AF-A0A7C5LWE7-F1
#
_cell.length_a   1.000
_cell.length_b   1.000
_cell.length_c   1.000
_cell.angle_alpha   90.00
_cell.angle_beta   90.00
_cell.angle_gamma   90.00
#
_symmetry.space_group_name_H-M   'P 1'
#
loop_
_entity.id
_entity.type
_entity.pdbx_description
1 polymer ?
#
loop_
_entity_poly.entity_id
_entity_poly.type
_entity_poly.pdbx_seq_one_letter_code
_entity_poly.pdbx_strand_id
1 'polypeptide(L)'
;MSDVRAELRRLPSVDALLGHPEIAALAALSGHDEAARAVREAIDEARAAIRGGAPAPEHPALVAAAAERIRGRLLPSLRPVINATGVILQTNLGRAPLSATALEAMRRVAAYSNLEYDLEAGRRGSRYYHAEGLLQRVTGAEAGLLTNNNAGA
;
A
#
# COMPACT_ATOMS: atom_id res chain seq x y z
N MET A 1 0.03 -45.14 3.88
CA MET A 1 0.53 -43.93 3.20
C MET A 1 -0.46 -43.61 2.11
N SER A 2 -1.19 -42.48 2.20
CA SER A 2 -2.15 -42.12 1.15
C SER A 2 -1.42 -42.09 -0.19
N ASP A 3 -2.04 -42.62 -1.23
CA ASP A 3 -1.48 -42.51 -2.58
C ASP A 3 -1.41 -41.02 -2.96
N VAL A 4 -0.20 -40.47 -3.00
CA VAL A 4 0.08 -39.07 -3.37
C VAL A 4 -0.61 -38.71 -4.69
N ARG A 5 -0.73 -39.66 -5.63
CA ARG A 5 -1.41 -39.43 -6.90
C ARG A 5 -2.92 -39.28 -6.74
N ALA A 6 -3.53 -40.00 -5.80
CA ALA A 6 -4.95 -39.88 -5.48
C ALA A 6 -5.25 -38.53 -4.83
N GLU A 7 -4.42 -38.09 -3.89
CA GLU A 7 -4.56 -36.78 -3.23
C GLU A 7 -4.37 -35.62 -4.22
N LEU A 8 -3.39 -35.70 -5.12
CA LEU A 8 -3.16 -34.67 -6.14
C LEU A 8 -4.37 -34.47 -7.09
N ARG A 9 -5.14 -35.52 -7.35
CA ARG A 9 -6.35 -35.45 -8.19
C ARG A 9 -7.53 -34.75 -7.50
N ARG A 10 -7.48 -34.59 -6.17
CA ARG A 10 -8.51 -33.88 -5.40
C ARG A 10 -8.38 -32.37 -5.48
N LEU A 11 -7.25 -31.85 -5.97
CA LEU A 11 -7.07 -30.40 -6.15
C LEU A 11 -7.94 -29.90 -7.32
N PRO A 12 -8.69 -28.79 -7.12
CA PRO A 12 -9.48 -28.19 -8.18
C PRO A 12 -8.60 -27.52 -9.24
N SER A 13 -9.18 -27.23 -10.40
CA SER A 13 -8.53 -26.36 -11.38
C SER A 13 -8.47 -24.91 -10.87
N VAL A 14 -7.56 -24.13 -11.45
CA VAL A 14 -7.48 -22.68 -11.22
C VAL A 14 -8.82 -22.01 -11.55
N ASP A 15 -9.43 -22.37 -12.69
CA ASP A 15 -10.71 -21.81 -13.13
C ASP A 15 -11.86 -22.12 -12.16
N ALA A 16 -11.88 -23.32 -11.56
CA ALA A 16 -12.89 -23.68 -10.58
C ALA A 16 -12.79 -22.81 -9.30
N LEU A 17 -11.58 -22.50 -8.84
CA LEU A 17 -11.38 -21.59 -7.71
C LEU A 17 -11.65 -20.13 -8.08
N LEU A 18 -11.28 -19.69 -9.29
CA LEU A 18 -11.60 -18.35 -9.78
C LEU A 18 -13.12 -18.12 -9.93
N GLY A 19 -13.87 -19.17 -10.26
CA GLY A 19 -15.33 -19.14 -10.32
C GLY A 19 -16.02 -19.15 -8.95
N HIS A 20 -15.29 -19.35 -7.85
CA HIS A 20 -15.87 -19.32 -6.51
C HIS A 20 -16.33 -17.88 -6.16
N PRO A 21 -17.55 -17.66 -5.62
CA PRO A 21 -18.11 -16.32 -5.41
C PRO A 21 -17.19 -15.37 -4.62
N GLU A 22 -16.53 -15.86 -3.58
CA GLU A 22 -15.58 -15.07 -2.77
C GLU A 22 -14.35 -14.63 -3.57
N ILE A 23 -13.78 -15.52 -4.39
CA ILE A 23 -12.59 -15.22 -5.20
C ILE A 23 -12.97 -14.30 -6.35
N ALA A 24 -14.14 -14.51 -6.98
CA ALA A 24 -14.66 -13.62 -8.01
C ALA A 24 -14.88 -12.19 -7.49
N ALA A 25 -15.43 -12.05 -6.29
CA ALA A 25 -15.58 -10.74 -5.64
C ALA A 25 -14.23 -10.05 -5.38
N LEU A 26 -13.23 -10.80 -4.92
CA LEU A 26 -11.88 -10.28 -4.72
C LEU A 26 -11.14 -9.98 -6.04
N ALA A 27 -11.39 -10.75 -7.09
CA ALA A 27 -10.84 -10.52 -8.42
C ALA A 27 -11.38 -9.22 -9.05
N ALA A 28 -12.64 -8.87 -8.78
CA ALA A 28 -13.21 -7.58 -9.18
C ALA A 28 -12.49 -6.38 -8.55
N LEU A 29 -11.86 -6.57 -7.37
CA LEU A 29 -11.11 -5.51 -6.66
C LEU A 29 -9.62 -5.50 -7.01
N SER A 30 -9.01 -6.68 -7.15
CA SER A 30 -7.56 -6.84 -7.36
C SER A 30 -7.13 -6.93 -8.82
N GLY A 31 -8.08 -7.18 -9.73
CA GLY A 31 -7.80 -7.54 -11.11
C GLY A 31 -7.67 -9.06 -11.29
N HIS A 32 -8.08 -9.53 -12.46
CA HIS A 32 -8.13 -10.97 -12.78
C HIS A 32 -6.75 -11.65 -12.65
N ASP A 33 -5.69 -11.01 -13.18
CA ASP A 33 -4.35 -11.57 -13.19
C ASP A 33 -3.79 -11.79 -11.78
N GLU A 34 -4.07 -10.86 -10.88
CA GLU A 34 -3.66 -10.95 -9.48
C GLU A 34 -4.38 -12.05 -8.72
N ALA A 35 -5.69 -12.16 -8.93
CA ALA A 35 -6.48 -13.25 -8.38
C ALA A 35 -6.00 -14.62 -8.91
N ALA A 36 -5.76 -14.74 -10.22
CA ALA A 36 -5.27 -15.96 -10.85
C ALA A 36 -3.88 -16.34 -10.33
N ARG A 37 -2.99 -15.37 -10.11
CA ARG A 37 -1.68 -15.59 -9.50
C ARG A 37 -1.81 -16.13 -8.07
N ALA A 38 -2.64 -15.52 -7.24
CA ALA A 38 -2.86 -15.95 -5.86
C ALA A 38 -3.49 -17.35 -5.77
N VAL A 39 -4.44 -17.67 -6.65
CA VAL A 39 -5.06 -19.00 -6.76
C VAL A 39 -4.03 -20.06 -7.16
N ARG A 40 -3.18 -19.77 -8.16
CA ARG A 40 -2.10 -20.68 -8.58
C ARG A 40 -1.14 -20.97 -7.42
N GLU A 41 -0.72 -19.94 -6.70
CA GLU A 41 0.16 -20.11 -5.54
C GLU A 41 -0.48 -20.96 -4.43
N ALA A 42 -1.76 -20.74 -4.12
CA ALA A 42 -2.47 -21.56 -3.14
C ALA A 42 -2.55 -23.04 -3.56
N ILE A 43 -2.80 -23.30 -4.85
CA ILE A 43 -2.78 -24.67 -5.41
C ILE A 43 -1.36 -25.26 -5.38
N ASP A 44 -0.33 -24.48 -5.73
CA ASP A 44 1.05 -24.94 -5.81
C ASP A 44 1.60 -25.30 -4.42
N GLU A 45 1.26 -24.52 -3.40
CA GLU A 45 1.58 -24.85 -2.00
C GLU A 45 0.86 -26.11 -1.54
N ALA A 46 -0.44 -26.26 -1.84
CA ALA A 46 -1.17 -27.49 -1.54
C ALA A 46 -0.54 -28.70 -2.26
N ARG A 47 -0.11 -28.52 -3.51
CA ARG A 47 0.59 -29.55 -4.28
C ARG A 47 1.92 -29.94 -3.63
N ALA A 48 2.67 -28.97 -3.13
CA ALA A 48 3.92 -29.22 -2.41
C ALA A 48 3.68 -29.98 -1.09
N ALA A 49 2.65 -29.58 -0.32
CA ALA A 49 2.28 -30.26 0.92
C ALA A 49 1.87 -31.73 0.67
N ILE A 50 1.07 -31.98 -0.37
CA ILE A 50 0.66 -33.34 -0.75
C ILE A 50 1.86 -34.22 -1.12
N ARG A 51 2.82 -33.67 -1.87
CA ARG A 51 4.08 -34.37 -2.20
C ARG A 51 4.92 -34.67 -0.95
N GLY A 52 4.80 -33.84 0.09
CA GLY A 52 5.39 -34.06 1.41
C GLY A 52 4.63 -35.05 2.30
N GLY A 53 3.52 -35.63 1.82
CA GLY A 53 2.73 -36.63 2.55
C GLY A 53 1.51 -36.08 3.29
N ALA A 54 1.19 -34.79 3.14
CA ALA A 54 -0.05 -34.23 3.67
C ALA A 54 -1.27 -34.67 2.82
N PRO A 55 -2.48 -34.79 3.40
CA PRO A 55 -3.69 -34.97 2.61
C PRO A 55 -4.03 -33.71 1.80
N ALA A 56 -4.80 -33.86 0.73
CA ALA A 56 -5.30 -32.71 -0.02
C ALA A 56 -6.20 -31.85 0.87
N PRO A 57 -5.99 -30.52 0.90
CA PRO A 57 -6.87 -29.62 1.64
C PRO A 57 -8.29 -29.66 1.08
N GLU A 58 -9.27 -29.48 1.96
CA GLU A 58 -10.66 -29.34 1.55
C GLU A 58 -10.85 -28.07 0.71
N HIS A 59 -11.86 -28.09 -0.17
CA HIS A 59 -12.14 -26.96 -1.06
C HIS A 59 -12.30 -25.61 -0.31
N PRO A 60 -13.03 -25.52 0.82
CA PRO A 60 -13.12 -24.28 1.58
C PRO A 60 -11.77 -23.77 2.10
N ALA A 61 -10.87 -24.68 2.48
CA ALA A 61 -9.54 -24.29 2.96
C ALA A 61 -8.67 -23.71 1.82
N LEU A 62 -8.78 -24.24 0.60
CA LEU A 62 -8.12 -23.70 -0.58
C LEU A 62 -8.67 -22.33 -0.98
N VAL A 63 -10.00 -22.15 -0.92
CA VAL A 63 -10.64 -20.86 -1.15
C VAL A 63 -10.13 -19.84 -0.13
N ALA A 64 -10.14 -20.16 1.17
CA ALA A 64 -9.64 -19.28 2.21
C ALA A 64 -8.16 -18.92 2.00
N ALA A 65 -7.33 -19.90 1.66
CA ALA A 65 -5.91 -19.70 1.39
C ALA A 65 -5.67 -18.76 0.18
N ALA A 66 -6.44 -18.92 -0.90
CA ALA A 66 -6.36 -18.02 -2.06
C ALA A 66 -6.89 -16.62 -1.72
N ALA A 67 -8.02 -16.52 -1.00
CA ALA A 67 -8.63 -15.27 -0.60
C ALA A 67 -7.70 -14.44 0.30
N GLU A 68 -7.04 -15.06 1.29
CA GLU A 68 -6.07 -14.38 2.16
C GLU A 68 -4.88 -13.84 1.39
N ARG A 69 -4.38 -14.56 0.37
CA ARG A 69 -3.32 -14.05 -0.52
C ARG A 69 -3.76 -12.83 -1.30
N ILE A 70 -4.98 -12.85 -1.85
CA ILE A 70 -5.52 -11.71 -2.60
C ILE A 70 -5.70 -10.51 -1.67
N ARG A 71 -6.32 -10.71 -0.50
CA ARG A 71 -6.48 -9.66 0.52
C ARG A 71 -5.14 -9.08 0.95
N GLY A 72 -4.15 -9.93 1.21
CA GLY A 72 -2.80 -9.52 1.58
C GLY A 72 -2.14 -8.61 0.54
N ARG A 73 -2.41 -8.83 -0.75
CA ARG A 73 -1.90 -8.00 -1.86
C ARG A 73 -2.68 -6.71 -2.08
N LEU A 74 -3.96 -6.71 -1.74
CA LEU A 74 -4.79 -5.51 -1.76
C LEU A 74 -4.43 -4.53 -0.63
N LEU A 75 -3.76 -5.00 0.42
CA LEU A 75 -3.33 -4.14 1.52
C LEU A 75 -2.17 -3.24 1.09
N PRO A 76 -2.29 -1.91 1.27
CA PRO A 76 -1.17 -1.00 1.07
C PRO A 76 0.00 -1.36 1.99
N SER A 77 1.23 -1.18 1.50
CA SER A 77 2.42 -1.36 2.32
C SER A 77 2.53 -0.30 3.43
N LEU A 78 2.04 0.92 3.18
CA LEU A 78 1.93 1.99 4.16
C LEU A 78 0.54 2.00 4.80
N ARG A 79 0.50 1.86 6.13
CA ARG A 79 -0.75 1.82 6.90
C ARG A 79 -0.65 2.70 8.15
N PRO A 80 -1.76 3.30 8.60
CA PRO A 80 -1.81 3.95 9.91
C PRO A 80 -1.47 2.98 11.04
N VAL A 81 -0.80 3.47 12.09
CA VAL A 81 -0.43 2.70 13.27
C VAL A 81 -0.75 3.48 14.55
N ILE A 82 -0.90 2.76 15.66
CA ILE A 82 -1.00 3.36 17.00
C ILE A 82 0.40 3.38 17.62
N ASN A 83 0.92 4.56 17.94
CA ASN A 83 2.20 4.69 18.63
C ASN A 83 2.01 4.49 20.15
N ALA A 84 2.29 3.29 20.64
CA ALA A 84 2.28 2.95 22.07
C ALA A 84 3.67 2.96 22.72
N THR A 85 4.71 3.48 22.03
CA THR A 85 6.10 3.41 22.51
C THR A 85 6.46 4.50 23.52
N GLY A 86 5.64 5.55 23.64
CA GLY A 86 5.96 6.75 24.40
C GLY A 86 6.98 7.68 23.73
N VAL A 87 7.55 7.31 22.58
CA VAL A 87 8.49 8.15 21.83
C VAL A 87 7.72 9.10 20.91
N ILE A 88 7.81 10.41 21.17
CA ILE A 88 7.09 11.45 20.40
C ILE A 88 7.61 11.54 18.96
N LEU A 89 8.91 11.80 18.77
CA LEU A 89 9.53 11.84 17.45
C LEU A 89 10.07 10.46 17.07
N GLN A 90 9.16 9.53 16.78
CA GLN A 90 9.54 8.17 16.42
C GLN A 90 9.93 8.09 14.94
N THR A 91 11.23 7.95 14.66
CA THR A 91 11.81 7.90 13.32
C THR A 91 11.25 6.76 12.49
N ASN A 92 11.03 5.59 13.08
CA ASN A 92 10.47 4.42 12.39
C ASN A 92 9.00 4.58 12.00
N LEU A 93 8.27 5.49 12.66
CA LEU A 93 6.84 5.71 12.44
C LEU A 93 6.54 7.02 11.70
N GLY A 94 7.57 7.67 11.13
CA GLY A 94 7.38 8.88 10.32
C GLY A 94 7.52 10.20 11.07
N ARG A 95 8.17 10.21 12.25
CA ARG A 95 8.48 11.43 13.04
C ARG A 95 7.21 12.18 13.48
N ALA A 96 7.12 13.48 13.19
CA ALA A 96 6.06 14.34 13.68
C ALA A 96 4.78 14.15 12.85
N PRO A 97 3.65 13.74 13.47
CA PRO A 97 2.36 13.73 12.79
C PRO A 97 1.92 15.16 12.47
N LEU A 98 1.19 15.31 11.35
CA LEU A 98 0.64 16.60 10.94
C LEU A 98 -0.67 16.91 11.66
N SER A 99 -0.91 18.19 11.94
CA SER A 99 -2.20 18.65 12.47
C SER A 99 -3.30 18.52 11.41
N ALA A 100 -4.56 18.48 11.85
CA ALA A 100 -5.71 18.45 10.94
C ALA A 100 -5.71 19.63 9.96
N THR A 101 -5.34 20.84 10.43
CA THR A 101 -5.22 22.04 9.61
C THR A 101 -4.14 21.92 8.53
N ALA A 102 -2.97 21.36 8.88
CA ALA A 102 -1.90 21.16 7.90
C ALA A 102 -2.31 20.13 6.83
N LEU A 103 -2.94 19.02 7.23
CA LEU A 103 -3.47 18.02 6.31
C LEU A 103 -4.53 18.60 5.37
N GLU A 104 -5.42 19.44 5.89
CA GLU A 104 -6.44 20.11 5.08
C GLU A 104 -5.82 21.08 4.06
N ALA A 105 -4.83 21.87 4.47
CA ALA A 105 -4.09 22.74 3.55
C ALA A 105 -3.43 21.96 2.41
N MET A 106 -2.80 20.82 2.72
CA MET A 106 -2.20 19.92 1.71
C MET A 106 -3.24 19.36 0.74
N ARG A 107 -4.42 18.96 1.23
CA ARG A 107 -5.50 18.45 0.37
C ARG A 107 -6.00 19.49 -0.62
N ARG A 108 -6.15 20.75 -0.18
CA ARG A 108 -6.61 21.85 -1.05
C ARG A 108 -5.71 22.12 -2.24
N VAL A 109 -4.40 21.87 -2.11
CA VAL A 109 -3.40 22.10 -3.16
C VAL A 109 -2.91 20.80 -3.82
N ALA A 110 -3.60 19.68 -3.61
CA ALA A 110 -3.17 18.37 -4.13
C ALA A 110 -3.29 18.22 -5.66
N ALA A 111 -4.08 19.08 -6.31
CA ALA A 111 -4.20 19.15 -7.77
C ALA A 111 -3.29 20.27 -8.33
N TYR A 112 -3.68 20.88 -9.46
CA TYR A 112 -2.99 22.06 -9.97
C TYR A 112 -3.04 23.20 -8.96
N SER A 113 -1.91 23.86 -8.77
CA SER A 113 -1.74 25.02 -7.89
C SER A 113 -0.77 26.01 -8.53
N ASN A 114 -0.69 27.20 -7.95
CA ASN A 114 0.25 28.25 -8.36
C ASN A 114 1.69 28.01 -7.86
N LEU A 115 2.10 26.74 -7.75
CA LEU A 115 3.39 26.34 -7.16
C LEU A 115 4.59 27.08 -7.77
N GLU A 116 4.60 27.22 -9.10
CA GLU A 116 5.61 28.00 -9.85
C GLU A 116 4.95 29.04 -10.77
N TYR A 117 3.79 29.57 -10.40
CA TYR A 117 3.06 30.54 -11.23
C TYR A 117 2.69 31.77 -10.42
N ASP A 118 3.09 32.93 -10.92
CA ASP A 118 2.70 34.21 -10.37
C ASP A 118 1.35 34.60 -10.99
N LEU A 119 0.31 34.67 -10.16
CA LEU A 119 -1.05 34.99 -10.59
C LEU A 119 -1.20 36.47 -10.98
N GLU A 120 -0.40 37.36 -10.40
CA GLU A 120 -0.46 38.79 -10.69
C GLU A 120 0.33 39.11 -11.97
N ALA A 121 1.54 38.57 -12.08
CA ALA A 121 2.40 38.79 -13.25
C ALA A 121 2.05 37.89 -14.45
N GLY A 122 1.21 36.87 -14.26
CA GLY A 122 0.76 35.96 -15.31
C GLY A 122 1.90 35.16 -15.95
N ARG A 123 2.92 34.78 -15.18
CA ARG A 123 4.12 34.10 -15.69
C ARG A 123 4.69 33.12 -14.67
N ARG A 124 5.70 32.36 -15.09
CA ARG A 124 6.46 31.47 -14.21
C ARG A 124 7.12 32.26 -13.07
N GLY A 125 6.99 31.75 -11.84
CA GLY A 125 7.61 32.27 -10.63
C GLY A 125 8.43 31.21 -9.90
N SER A 126 9.12 31.62 -8.82
CA SER A 126 9.88 30.71 -7.95
C SER A 126 8.97 30.05 -6.92
N ARG A 127 9.08 28.73 -6.75
CA ARG A 127 8.35 28.00 -5.69
C ARG A 127 8.75 28.39 -4.26
N TYR A 128 9.97 28.90 -4.08
CA TYR A 128 10.49 29.26 -2.75
C TYR A 128 9.82 30.49 -2.16
N TYR A 129 9.29 31.36 -3.02
CA TYR A 129 8.59 32.59 -2.63
C TYR A 129 7.47 32.34 -1.61
N HIS A 130 6.73 31.23 -1.75
CA HIS A 130 5.60 30.89 -0.88
C HIS A 130 5.98 30.69 0.59
N ALA A 131 7.24 30.32 0.87
CA ALA A 131 7.70 29.98 2.22
C ALA A 131 8.81 30.89 2.76
N GLU A 132 9.58 31.56 1.88
CA GLU A 132 10.65 32.49 2.28
C GLU A 132 10.15 33.57 3.24
N GLY A 133 9.03 34.23 2.92
CA GLY A 133 8.46 35.25 3.79
C GLY A 133 8.02 34.73 5.16
N LEU A 134 7.59 33.46 5.24
CA LEU A 134 7.29 32.81 6.53
C LEU A 134 8.56 32.56 7.34
N LEU A 135 9.63 32.09 6.69
CA LEU A 135 10.93 31.86 7.34
C LEU A 135 11.52 33.16 7.88
N GLN A 136 11.53 34.24 7.09
CA GLN A 136 12.00 35.55 7.50
C GLN A 136 11.23 36.05 8.74
N ARG A 137 9.90 35.91 8.76
CA ARG A 137 9.07 36.34 9.91
C ARG A 137 9.34 35.54 11.18
N VAL A 138 9.54 34.23 11.07
CA VAL A 138 9.75 33.36 12.25
C VAL A 138 11.18 33.47 12.78
N THR A 139 12.17 33.69 11.91
CA THR A 139 13.59 33.67 12.28
C THR A 139 14.22 35.05 12.46
N GLY A 140 13.67 36.09 11.82
CA GLY A 140 14.29 37.42 11.72
C GLY A 140 15.46 37.49 10.73
N ALA A 141 15.72 36.42 9.96
CA ALA A 141 16.80 36.40 8.97
C ALA A 141 16.47 37.25 7.73
N GLU A 142 17.51 37.68 7.01
CA GLU A 142 17.39 38.48 5.79
C GLU A 142 16.76 37.70 4.62
N ALA A 143 16.96 36.38 4.56
CA ALA A 143 16.42 35.49 3.53
C ALA A 143 16.26 34.06 4.08
N GLY A 144 15.52 33.21 3.36
CA GLY A 144 15.29 31.82 3.78
C GLY A 144 14.97 30.89 2.61
N LEU A 145 15.56 29.69 2.63
CA LEU A 145 15.38 28.67 1.59
C LEU A 145 14.98 27.33 2.23
N LEU A 146 14.08 26.59 1.58
CA LEU A 146 13.78 25.20 1.95
C LEU A 146 14.46 24.24 0.98
N THR A 147 15.16 23.26 1.53
CA THR A 147 15.67 22.10 0.78
C THR A 147 14.83 20.87 1.12
N ASN A 148 15.11 19.74 0.48
CA ASN A 148 14.35 18.49 0.70
C ASN A 148 14.41 18.03 2.17
N ASN A 149 15.57 18.14 2.81
CA ASN A 149 15.78 17.82 4.23
C ASN A 149 17.08 18.47 4.73
N ASN A 150 17.31 18.43 6.04
CA ASN A 150 18.51 19.01 6.66
C ASN A 150 19.83 18.33 6.26
N ALA A 151 19.81 17.08 5.78
CA ALA A 151 21.05 16.39 5.41
C ALA A 151 21.66 16.94 4.10
N GLY A 152 20.83 17.55 3.25
CA GLY A 152 21.27 18.23 2.03
C GLY A 152 21.14 19.76 2.10
N ALA A 153 20.98 20.32 3.30
CA ALA A 153 20.96 21.76 3.54
C ALA A 153 22.38 22.33 3.67
#